data_AF-A0A3C1GIM8-F1
#
_entry.id   AF-A0A3C1GIM8-F1
#
_cell.length_a   1.000
_cell.length_b   1.000
_cell.length_c   1.000
_cell.angle_alpha   90.00
_cell.angle_beta   90.00
_cell.angle_gamma   90.00
#
_symmetry.space_group_name_H-M   'P 1'
#
loop_
_entity.id
_entity.type
_entity.pdbx_description
1 polymer ?
#
loop_
_entity_poly.entity_id
_entity_poly.type
_entity_poly.pdbx_seq_one_letter_code
_entity_poly.pdbx_strand_id
1 'polypeptide(L)'
;MLATGSALAIVLVMTFSLIGVVVSNGLGYFWPKELVRFELKDGSTALGQVMQHEKNPISGERRLQLKIANRDVFGQDFRWIDEKEITKRTLPPDAMLLERREHGNYFGFLKGVNAEGLAVHATATPHQTLELAMKWVEEKSQATLKIKGQMSDLNNRAERLRLKLLKLEYRGKEKNSAAIAELTTEREQAMAQFDRLNEQSAAAHEEIARITATFEDVAGGSKDIALSEIIALQRPNDMSFLAKCGAYLERVRELLLDDPRESNTEGGLFPAIFGTVMMVLLMSVFSLPFGVVAAIYLREYAKDGLLTRMVRIAVNNLAGVPSIVYGVFGLGFFVYGIGGSIDSLFFPERLPTP
;
A
#
# COMPACT_ATOMS: atom_id res chain seq x y z
N MET A 1 27.06 35.30 -18.86
CA MET A 1 26.02 34.70 -19.72
C MET A 1 26.42 33.35 -20.32
N LEU A 2 27.62 33.18 -20.89
CA LEU A 2 28.08 31.87 -21.39
C LEU A 2 28.18 30.79 -20.30
N ALA A 3 28.75 31.13 -19.13
CA ALA A 3 28.87 30.19 -18.00
C ALA A 3 27.53 29.75 -17.40
N THR A 4 26.52 30.62 -17.40
CA THR A 4 25.16 30.29 -16.93
C THR A 4 24.42 29.41 -17.94
N GLY A 5 24.64 29.64 -19.24
CA GLY A 5 24.09 28.80 -20.31
C GLY A 5 24.70 27.40 -20.34
N SER A 6 26.01 27.28 -20.17
CA SER A 6 26.69 25.99 -20.07
C SER A 6 26.30 25.21 -18.82
N ALA A 7 26.18 25.89 -17.67
CA ALA A 7 25.69 25.26 -16.44
C ALA A 7 24.27 24.71 -16.59
N LEU A 8 23.35 25.49 -17.19
CA LEU A 8 21.99 25.03 -17.47
C LEU A 8 21.98 23.81 -18.41
N ALA A 9 22.78 23.85 -19.49
CA ALA A 9 22.88 22.74 -20.43
C ALA A 9 23.36 21.45 -19.76
N ILE A 10 24.39 21.54 -18.90
CA ILE A 10 24.89 20.39 -18.13
C ILE A 10 23.80 19.84 -17.19
N VAL A 11 23.11 20.71 -16.46
CA VAL A 11 22.02 20.30 -15.55
C VAL A 11 20.90 19.60 -16.31
N LEU A 12 20.50 20.12 -17.47
CA LEU A 12 19.49 19.49 -18.31
C LEU A 12 19.95 18.12 -18.81
N VAL A 13 21.18 18.00 -19.32
CA VAL A 13 21.74 16.71 -19.77
C VAL A 13 21.79 15.70 -18.63
N MET A 14 22.25 16.11 -17.44
CA MET A 14 22.27 15.24 -16.27
C MET A 14 20.86 14.82 -15.85
N THR A 15 19.91 15.75 -15.87
CA THR A 15 18.51 15.48 -15.51
C THR A 15 17.87 14.51 -16.50
N PHE A 16 18.00 14.73 -17.81
CA PHE A 16 17.48 13.83 -18.83
C PHE A 16 18.17 12.46 -18.80
N SER A 17 19.47 12.44 -18.52
CA SER A 17 20.23 11.19 -18.38
C SER A 17 19.76 10.39 -17.15
N LEU A 18 19.58 11.05 -16.01
CA LEU A 18 19.03 10.44 -14.80
C LEU A 18 17.61 9.90 -15.04
N ILE A 19 16.74 10.71 -15.65
CA ILE A 19 15.38 10.28 -16.02
C ILE A 19 15.45 9.08 -16.94
N GLY A 20 16.31 9.11 -17.97
CA GLY A 20 16.49 8.00 -18.91
C GLY A 20 16.92 6.70 -18.20
N VAL A 21 17.85 6.79 -17.24
CA VAL A 21 18.30 5.65 -16.42
C VAL A 21 17.19 5.14 -15.49
N VAL A 22 16.42 6.03 -14.86
CA VAL A 22 15.31 5.64 -13.98
C VAL A 22 14.21 4.96 -14.78
N VAL A 23 13.85 5.53 -15.92
CA VAL A 23 12.84 5.00 -16.85
C VAL A 23 13.30 3.64 -17.38
N SER A 24 14.53 3.51 -17.89
CA SER A 24 15.01 2.24 -18.44
C SER A 24 15.08 1.11 -17.41
N ASN A 25 15.50 1.43 -16.18
CA ASN A 25 15.53 0.44 -15.09
C ASN A 25 14.13 0.15 -14.51
N GLY A 26 13.23 1.13 -14.53
CA GLY A 26 11.87 1.01 -13.98
C GLY A 26 10.87 0.32 -14.90
N LEU A 27 10.92 0.55 -16.21
CA LEU A 27 9.96 -0.01 -17.17
C LEU A 27 9.96 -1.54 -17.20
N GLY A 28 11.09 -2.18 -16.91
CA GLY A 28 11.19 -3.63 -16.88
C GLY A 28 10.62 -4.28 -15.62
N TYR A 29 10.32 -3.49 -14.57
CA TYR A 29 9.98 -4.02 -13.25
C TYR A 29 8.62 -4.72 -13.23
N PHE A 30 7.59 -4.09 -13.80
CA PHE A 30 6.22 -4.62 -13.82
C PHE A 30 5.95 -5.59 -14.97
N TRP A 31 6.93 -5.83 -15.84
CA TRP A 31 6.74 -6.72 -16.99
C TRP A 31 6.53 -8.17 -16.50
N PRO A 32 5.47 -8.88 -16.94
CA PRO A 32 5.25 -10.28 -16.58
C PRO A 32 6.36 -11.17 -17.14
N LYS A 33 7.41 -11.38 -16.35
CA LYS A 33 8.55 -12.24 -16.72
C LYS A 33 8.13 -13.71 -16.70
N GLU A 34 8.66 -14.43 -17.67
CA GLU A 34 8.44 -15.87 -17.84
C GLU A 34 8.97 -16.67 -16.64
N LEU A 35 8.26 -17.74 -16.31
CA LEU A 35 8.67 -18.72 -15.31
C LEU A 35 9.45 -19.84 -16.01
N VAL A 36 10.75 -19.91 -15.73
CA VAL A 36 11.66 -20.87 -16.31
C VAL A 36 11.85 -22.04 -15.35
N ARG A 37 11.67 -23.26 -15.83
CA ARG A 37 12.05 -24.48 -15.11
C ARG A 37 13.42 -24.95 -15.60
N PHE A 38 14.35 -25.04 -14.66
CA PHE A 38 15.67 -25.61 -14.84
C PHE A 38 15.74 -27.00 -14.22
N GLU A 39 16.30 -27.94 -14.96
CA GLU A 39 16.79 -29.23 -14.46
C GLU A 39 18.31 -29.12 -14.35
N LEU A 40 18.88 -29.55 -13.22
CA LEU A 40 20.31 -29.46 -12.93
C LEU A 40 20.98 -30.84 -13.01
N LYS A 41 22.32 -30.86 -13.12
CA LYS A 41 23.10 -32.10 -13.19
C LYS A 41 22.99 -32.96 -11.93
N ASP A 42 22.76 -32.34 -10.78
CA ASP A 42 22.56 -33.03 -9.50
C ASP A 42 21.16 -33.68 -9.37
N GLY A 43 20.32 -33.55 -10.40
CA GLY A 43 18.95 -34.05 -10.42
C GLY A 43 17.93 -33.11 -9.77
N SER A 44 18.38 -32.00 -9.15
CA SER A 44 17.48 -31.01 -8.58
C SER A 44 16.84 -30.14 -9.67
N THR A 45 15.67 -29.59 -9.35
CA THR A 45 14.93 -28.71 -10.24
C THR A 45 14.65 -27.37 -9.58
N ALA A 46 14.58 -26.31 -10.39
CA ALA A 46 14.23 -24.97 -9.92
C ALA A 46 13.23 -24.32 -10.88
N LEU A 47 12.20 -23.68 -10.34
CA LEU A 47 11.23 -22.87 -11.11
C LEU A 47 11.39 -21.42 -10.66
N GLY A 48 11.45 -20.49 -11.61
CA GLY A 48 11.55 -19.08 -11.23
C GLY A 48 11.74 -18.10 -12.37
N GLN A 49 11.88 -16.83 -12.01
CA GLN A 49 12.15 -15.74 -12.96
C GLN A 49 13.64 -15.41 -12.97
N VAL A 50 14.25 -15.38 -14.16
CA VAL A 50 15.66 -14.99 -14.29
C VAL A 50 15.79 -13.49 -14.08
N MET A 51 16.57 -13.10 -13.07
CA MET A 51 16.72 -11.70 -12.66
C MET A 51 17.93 -11.03 -13.27
N GLN A 52 19.07 -11.72 -13.22
CA GLN A 52 20.33 -11.21 -13.74
C GLN A 52 21.29 -12.36 -14.08
N HIS A 53 22.28 -12.04 -14.92
CA HIS A 53 23.41 -12.92 -15.23
C HIS A 53 24.69 -12.21 -14.80
N GLU A 54 25.59 -12.96 -14.18
CA GLU A 54 26.86 -12.43 -13.70
C GLU A 54 27.97 -13.46 -13.94
N LYS A 55 29.22 -12.99 -13.97
CA LYS A 55 30.38 -13.86 -13.86
C LYS A 55 30.66 -14.10 -12.38
N ASN A 56 30.66 -15.36 -11.95
CA ASN A 56 31.00 -15.77 -10.61
C ASN A 56 32.40 -15.21 -10.24
N PRO A 57 32.53 -14.40 -9.17
CA PRO A 57 33.79 -13.76 -8.81
C PRO A 57 34.91 -14.76 -8.47
N ILE A 58 34.54 -15.98 -8.04
CA ILE A 58 35.48 -17.00 -7.56
C ILE A 58 35.85 -17.95 -8.70
N SER A 59 34.85 -18.60 -9.32
CA SER A 59 35.10 -19.60 -10.38
C SER A 59 35.37 -18.98 -11.74
N GLY A 60 35.01 -17.71 -11.95
CA GLY A 60 35.05 -17.06 -13.26
C GLY A 60 34.01 -17.58 -14.25
N GLU A 61 33.10 -18.46 -13.82
CA GLU A 61 32.06 -19.03 -14.67
C GLU A 61 30.81 -18.16 -14.72
N ARG A 62 29.95 -18.33 -15.73
CA ARG A 62 28.68 -17.61 -15.78
C ARG A 62 27.67 -18.25 -14.84
N ARG A 63 26.99 -17.42 -14.05
CA ARG A 63 25.90 -17.80 -13.17
C ARG A 63 24.72 -16.87 -13.39
N LEU A 64 23.52 -17.39 -13.20
CA LEU A 64 22.29 -16.61 -13.21
C LEU A 64 21.69 -16.57 -11.81
N GLN A 65 21.03 -15.45 -11.50
CA GLN A 65 20.20 -15.34 -10.30
C GLN A 65 18.75 -15.63 -10.68
N LEU A 66 18.20 -16.67 -10.08
CA LEU A 66 16.82 -17.08 -10.24
C LEU A 66 16.02 -16.59 -9.03
N LYS A 67 14.98 -15.79 -9.23
CA LYS A 67 13.95 -15.58 -8.20
C LYS A 67 13.10 -16.84 -8.16
N ILE A 68 13.17 -17.62 -7.09
CA ILE A 68 12.42 -18.87 -6.92
C ILE A 68 11.10 -18.67 -6.15
N ALA A 69 10.95 -17.52 -5.49
CA ALA A 69 9.81 -17.21 -4.63
C ALA A 69 9.60 -18.30 -3.54
N ASN A 70 8.37 -18.49 -3.05
CA ASN A 70 8.00 -19.51 -2.06
C ASN A 70 8.91 -19.45 -0.82
N ARG A 71 9.18 -18.24 -0.30
CA ARG A 71 10.08 -18.01 0.84
C ARG A 71 9.71 -18.85 2.07
N ASP A 72 8.42 -19.09 2.24
CA ASP A 72 7.83 -19.93 3.28
C ASP A 72 8.19 -21.43 3.14
N VAL A 73 8.51 -21.89 1.93
CA VAL A 73 8.93 -23.28 1.65
C VAL A 73 10.45 -23.42 1.63
N PHE A 74 11.15 -22.51 0.92
CA PHE A 74 12.59 -22.63 0.68
C PHE A 74 13.46 -21.78 1.61
N GLY A 75 12.87 -20.91 2.43
CA GLY A 75 13.59 -19.98 3.31
C GLY A 75 14.27 -18.80 2.61
N GLN A 76 14.29 -18.78 1.28
CA GLN A 76 14.97 -17.76 0.46
C GLN A 76 14.20 -17.50 -0.84
N ASP A 77 14.22 -16.24 -1.31
CA ASP A 77 13.53 -15.84 -2.55
C ASP A 77 14.39 -15.98 -3.80
N PHE A 78 15.70 -16.11 -3.64
CA PHE A 78 16.67 -16.11 -4.74
C PHE A 78 17.64 -17.29 -4.60
N ARG A 79 17.98 -17.88 -5.75
CA ARG A 79 19.01 -18.92 -5.87
C ARG A 79 19.95 -18.57 -7.02
N TRP A 80 21.25 -18.61 -6.75
CA TRP A 80 22.26 -18.56 -7.81
C TRP A 80 22.43 -19.96 -8.41
N ILE A 81 22.47 -20.03 -9.74
CA ILE A 81 22.67 -21.28 -10.48
C ILE A 81 23.79 -21.04 -11.49
N ASP A 82 24.86 -21.84 -11.40
CA ASP A 82 25.92 -21.82 -12.40
C ASP A 82 25.37 -22.37 -13.73
N GLU A 83 25.57 -21.65 -14.83
CA GLU A 83 24.96 -22.01 -16.11
C GLU A 83 25.44 -23.38 -16.62
N LYS A 84 26.64 -23.80 -16.22
CA LYS A 84 27.18 -25.12 -16.59
C LYS A 84 26.43 -26.27 -15.93
N GLU A 85 25.76 -26.04 -14.81
CA GLU A 85 25.03 -27.06 -14.08
C GLU A 85 23.61 -27.28 -14.63
N ILE A 86 23.17 -26.43 -15.55
CA ILE A 86 21.86 -26.53 -16.20
C ILE A 86 21.93 -27.59 -17.30
N THR A 87 21.15 -28.67 -17.15
CA THR A 87 21.02 -29.72 -18.16
C THR A 87 19.89 -29.43 -19.13
N LYS A 88 18.79 -28.85 -18.63
CA LYS A 88 17.61 -28.56 -19.44
C LYS A 88 16.88 -27.32 -18.94
N ARG A 89 16.39 -26.53 -19.90
CA ARG A 89 15.59 -25.32 -19.68
C ARG A 89 14.25 -25.49 -20.36
N THR A 90 13.16 -25.29 -19.62
CA THR A 90 11.78 -25.36 -20.15
C THR A 90 10.95 -24.17 -19.68
N LEU A 91 9.92 -23.84 -20.46
CA LEU A 91 8.93 -22.81 -20.16
C LEU A 91 7.56 -23.50 -20.04
N PRO A 92 7.20 -24.03 -18.86
CA PRO A 92 5.93 -24.75 -18.71
C PRO A 92 4.74 -23.77 -18.89
N PRO A 93 3.81 -24.02 -19.82
CA PRO A 93 2.68 -23.11 -20.07
C PRO A 93 1.70 -23.05 -18.89
N ASP A 94 1.65 -24.09 -18.07
CA ASP A 94 0.82 -24.24 -16.88
C ASP A 94 1.44 -23.64 -15.60
N ALA A 95 2.68 -23.14 -15.66
CA ALA A 95 3.33 -22.49 -14.53
C ALA A 95 2.59 -21.19 -14.16
N MET A 96 2.23 -21.08 -12.88
CA MET A 96 1.50 -19.95 -12.33
C MET A 96 2.40 -19.10 -11.42
N LEU A 97 2.23 -17.78 -11.55
CA LEU A 97 2.73 -16.78 -10.61
C LEU A 97 1.54 -16.29 -9.79
N LEU A 98 1.62 -16.44 -8.48
CA LEU A 98 0.67 -15.92 -7.53
C LEU A 98 1.33 -14.81 -6.73
N GLU A 99 0.69 -13.65 -6.68
CA GLU A 99 0.98 -12.61 -5.70
C GLU A 99 0.06 -12.86 -4.50
N ARG A 100 0.63 -13.07 -3.32
CA ARG A 100 -0.12 -13.33 -2.09
C ARG A 100 -0.06 -12.12 -1.17
N ARG A 101 -1.13 -11.91 -0.40
CA ARG A 101 -1.25 -10.87 0.61
C ARG A 101 -0.18 -11.00 1.68
N GLU A 102 0.14 -12.23 2.07
CA GLU A 102 1.18 -12.55 3.03
C GLU A 102 2.20 -13.52 2.39
N HIS A 103 3.44 -13.48 2.86
CA HIS A 103 4.53 -14.37 2.40
C HIS A 103 4.98 -14.17 0.94
N GLY A 104 4.61 -13.06 0.30
CA GLY A 104 5.05 -12.68 -1.04
C GLY A 104 4.66 -13.69 -2.13
N ASN A 105 5.39 -13.67 -3.25
CA ASN A 105 5.04 -14.47 -4.42
C ASN A 105 5.10 -15.98 -4.17
N TYR A 106 4.24 -16.71 -4.88
CA TYR A 106 4.31 -18.17 -5.01
C TYR A 106 4.38 -18.58 -6.48
N PHE A 107 5.30 -19.47 -6.82
CA PHE A 107 5.45 -20.09 -8.14
C PHE A 107 5.16 -21.59 -8.05
N GLY A 108 4.30 -22.09 -8.93
CA GLY A 108 3.94 -23.51 -8.96
C GLY A 108 2.88 -23.86 -9.99
N PHE A 109 2.25 -25.01 -9.80
CA PHE A 109 1.31 -25.62 -10.73
C PHE A 109 -0.01 -25.90 -10.02
N LEU A 110 -1.14 -25.47 -10.60
CA LEU A 110 -2.45 -25.75 -10.02
C LEU A 110 -2.77 -27.25 -10.11
N LYS A 111 -3.09 -27.87 -8.97
CA LYS A 111 -3.51 -29.27 -8.90
C LYS A 111 -5.02 -29.41 -8.75
N GLY A 112 -5.62 -28.55 -7.93
CA GLY A 112 -7.04 -28.62 -7.63
C GLY A 112 -7.54 -27.37 -6.90
N VAL A 113 -8.86 -27.26 -6.78
CA VAL A 113 -9.52 -26.19 -6.04
C VAL A 113 -10.54 -26.82 -5.12
N ASN A 114 -10.44 -26.54 -3.83
CA ASN A 114 -11.50 -26.82 -2.89
C ASN A 114 -12.57 -25.73 -3.01
N ALA A 115 -13.61 -26.02 -3.78
CA ALA A 115 -14.71 -25.12 -4.07
C ALA A 115 -15.98 -25.55 -3.31
N GLU A 116 -15.84 -25.89 -2.02
CA GLU A 116 -16.96 -26.31 -1.19
C GLU A 116 -18.08 -25.26 -1.20
N GLY A 117 -19.32 -25.68 -1.48
CA GLY A 117 -20.47 -24.77 -1.57
C GLY A 117 -20.64 -24.04 -2.90
N LEU A 118 -19.70 -24.17 -3.86
CA LEU A 118 -19.85 -23.64 -5.22
C LEU A 118 -20.47 -24.69 -6.15
N ALA A 119 -21.41 -24.25 -6.99
CA ALA A 119 -21.99 -25.07 -8.04
C ALA A 119 -20.99 -25.24 -9.20
N VAL A 120 -20.06 -26.18 -9.06
CA VAL A 120 -19.07 -26.51 -10.07
C VAL A 120 -19.58 -27.67 -10.94
N HIS A 121 -19.49 -27.52 -12.26
CA HIS A 121 -19.81 -28.62 -13.18
C HIS A 121 -18.82 -29.78 -12.96
N ALA A 122 -19.31 -31.02 -12.92
CA ALA A 122 -18.47 -32.21 -12.69
C ALA A 122 -17.37 -32.42 -13.76
N THR A 123 -17.50 -31.79 -14.93
CA THR A 123 -16.53 -31.83 -16.03
C THR A 123 -15.63 -30.59 -16.10
N ALA A 124 -15.73 -29.66 -15.14
CA ALA A 124 -14.93 -28.45 -15.14
C ALA A 124 -13.45 -28.78 -14.87
N THR A 125 -12.57 -28.17 -15.65
CA THR A 125 -11.12 -28.24 -15.38
C THR A 125 -10.78 -27.50 -14.08
N PRO A 126 -9.70 -27.87 -13.37
CA PRO A 126 -9.26 -27.15 -12.17
C PRO A 126 -9.14 -25.63 -12.39
N HIS A 127 -8.74 -25.22 -13.59
CA HIS A 127 -8.61 -23.82 -13.95
C HIS A 127 -9.96 -23.09 -14.06
N GLN A 128 -10.96 -23.71 -14.68
CA GLN A 128 -12.31 -23.15 -14.74
C GLN A 128 -12.94 -23.05 -13.35
N THR A 129 -12.71 -24.05 -12.50
CA THR A 129 -13.14 -24.03 -11.10
C THR A 129 -12.46 -22.89 -10.35
N LEU A 130 -11.16 -22.67 -10.56
CA LEU A 130 -10.40 -21.58 -9.96
C LEU A 130 -10.95 -20.21 -10.37
N GLU A 131 -11.22 -20.01 -11.65
CA GLU A 131 -11.77 -18.75 -12.16
C GLU A 131 -13.14 -18.43 -11.54
N LEU A 132 -14.03 -19.43 -11.45
CA LEU A 132 -15.33 -19.29 -10.80
C LEU A 132 -15.19 -18.98 -9.31
N ALA A 133 -14.30 -19.70 -8.62
CA ALA A 133 -14.06 -19.55 -7.20
C ALA A 133 -13.44 -18.18 -6.87
N MET A 134 -12.46 -17.71 -7.65
CA MET A 134 -11.86 -16.38 -7.52
C MET A 134 -12.91 -15.28 -7.69
N LYS A 135 -13.78 -15.40 -8.70
CA LYS A 135 -14.86 -14.44 -8.91
C LYS A 135 -15.84 -14.39 -7.73
N TRP A 136 -16.22 -15.54 -7.19
CA TRP A 136 -17.08 -15.61 -6.02
C TRP A 136 -16.43 -15.02 -4.76
N VAL A 137 -15.15 -15.31 -4.53
CA VAL A 137 -14.38 -14.75 -3.42
C VAL A 137 -14.26 -13.23 -3.54
N GLU A 138 -14.01 -12.71 -4.73
CA GLU A 138 -13.98 -11.26 -4.99
C GLU A 138 -15.34 -10.61 -4.69
N GLU A 139 -16.43 -11.14 -5.25
CA GLU A 139 -17.79 -10.62 -5.02
C GLU A 139 -18.16 -10.63 -3.53
N LYS A 140 -17.83 -11.72 -2.82
CA LYS A 140 -18.12 -11.84 -1.39
C LYS A 140 -17.23 -10.94 -0.53
N SER A 141 -15.95 -10.79 -0.88
CA SER A 141 -15.02 -9.84 -0.24
C SER A 141 -15.50 -8.40 -0.39
N GLN A 142 -16.00 -8.02 -1.57
CA GLN A 142 -16.59 -6.69 -1.82
C GLN A 142 -17.87 -6.45 -1.00
N ALA A 143 -18.71 -7.47 -0.80
CA ALA A 143 -19.87 -7.37 0.09
C ALA A 143 -19.44 -7.13 1.54
N THR A 144 -18.39 -7.80 2.00
CA THR A 144 -17.83 -7.64 3.35
C THR A 144 -17.23 -6.24 3.57
N LEU A 145 -16.63 -5.62 2.55
CA LEU A 145 -16.16 -4.23 2.63
C LEU A 145 -17.31 -3.24 2.87
N LYS A 146 -18.49 -3.48 2.28
CA LYS A 146 -19.68 -2.65 2.55
C LYS A 146 -20.15 -2.78 4.00
N ILE A 147 -20.16 -4.00 4.53
CA ILE A 147 -20.50 -4.27 5.95
C ILE A 147 -19.54 -3.51 6.87
N LYS A 148 -18.23 -3.55 6.59
CA LYS A 148 -17.22 -2.81 7.34
C LYS A 148 -17.47 -1.30 7.33
N GLY A 149 -17.89 -0.73 6.20
CA GLY A 149 -18.31 0.67 6.09
C GLY A 149 -19.48 1.00 7.03
N GLN A 150 -20.54 0.18 6.98
CA GLN A 150 -21.72 0.34 7.86
C GLN A 150 -21.36 0.24 9.35
N MET A 151 -20.48 -0.70 9.70
CA MET A 151 -19.96 -0.85 11.06
C MET A 151 -19.20 0.40 11.52
N SER A 152 -18.36 0.99 10.66
CA SER A 152 -17.66 2.25 10.95
C SER A 152 -18.64 3.39 11.24
N ASP A 153 -19.70 3.52 10.43
CA ASP A 153 -20.74 4.54 10.63
C ASP A 153 -21.50 4.36 11.94
N LEU A 154 -21.84 3.12 12.29
CA LEU A 154 -22.50 2.78 13.56
C LEU A 154 -21.59 3.06 14.76
N ASN A 155 -20.31 2.71 14.67
CA ASN A 155 -19.32 3.00 15.70
C ASN A 155 -19.16 4.52 15.92
N ASN A 156 -19.03 5.28 14.82
CA ASN A 156 -18.96 6.75 14.87
C ASN A 156 -20.24 7.36 15.46
N ARG A 157 -21.42 6.79 15.14
CA ARG A 157 -22.69 7.20 15.74
C ARG A 157 -22.72 6.90 17.24
N ALA A 158 -22.32 5.71 17.66
CA ALA A 158 -22.28 5.31 19.06
C ALA A 158 -21.35 6.22 19.88
N GLU A 159 -20.19 6.59 19.35
CA GLU A 159 -19.26 7.50 20.05
C GLU A 159 -19.83 8.92 20.15
N ARG A 160 -20.48 9.43 19.09
CA ARG A 160 -21.20 10.72 19.17
C ARG A 160 -22.30 10.71 20.24
N LEU A 161 -23.04 9.61 20.37
CA LEU A 161 -24.06 9.45 21.42
C LEU A 161 -23.41 9.37 22.81
N ARG A 162 -22.29 8.67 22.95
CA ARG A 162 -21.51 8.58 24.20
C ARG A 162 -21.07 9.96 24.69
N LEU A 163 -20.53 10.80 23.81
CA LEU A 163 -20.12 12.16 24.15
C LEU A 163 -21.32 13.05 24.55
N LYS A 164 -22.47 12.90 23.89
CA LYS A 164 -23.72 13.60 24.28
C LYS A 164 -24.20 13.19 25.66
N LEU A 165 -24.18 11.89 25.95
CA LEU A 165 -24.55 11.34 27.27
C LEU A 165 -23.64 11.93 28.36
N LEU A 166 -22.32 11.87 28.16
CA LEU A 166 -21.34 12.38 29.12
C LEU A 166 -21.55 13.88 29.42
N LYS A 167 -21.86 14.67 28.39
CA LYS A 167 -22.16 16.10 28.53
C LYS A 167 -23.45 16.37 29.32
N LEU A 168 -24.49 15.55 29.14
CA LEU A 168 -25.75 15.69 29.88
C LEU A 168 -25.62 15.25 31.34
N GLU A 169 -24.84 14.20 31.60
CA GLU A 169 -24.51 13.77 32.97
C GLU A 169 -23.75 14.88 33.71
N TYR A 170 -22.75 15.49 33.07
CA TYR A 170 -21.99 16.60 33.64
C TYR A 170 -22.85 17.85 33.92
N ARG A 171 -23.82 18.16 33.05
CA ARG A 171 -24.73 19.31 33.20
C ARG A 171 -25.86 19.08 34.23
N GLY A 172 -25.91 17.91 34.85
CA GLY A 172 -26.89 17.57 35.88
C GLY A 172 -27.72 16.35 35.50
N LYS A 173 -27.34 15.19 36.04
CA LYS A 173 -27.93 13.88 35.73
C LYS A 173 -29.43 13.80 35.98
N GLU A 174 -29.92 14.28 37.12
CA GLU A 174 -31.34 14.19 37.48
C GLU A 174 -32.24 15.01 36.55
N LYS A 175 -31.80 16.23 36.19
CA LYS A 175 -32.55 17.14 35.30
C LYS A 175 -32.63 16.62 33.87
N ASN A 176 -31.66 15.83 33.44
CA ASN A 176 -31.56 15.30 32.07
C ASN A 176 -31.92 13.81 31.97
N SER A 177 -32.51 13.22 33.02
CA SER A 177 -32.75 11.77 33.13
C SER A 177 -33.51 11.17 31.93
N ALA A 178 -34.57 11.83 31.45
CA ALA A 178 -35.32 11.39 30.28
C ALA A 178 -34.49 11.39 28.99
N ALA A 179 -33.74 12.47 28.74
CA ALA A 179 -32.87 12.58 27.57
C ALA A 179 -31.68 11.61 27.64
N ILE A 180 -31.17 11.33 28.84
CA ILE A 180 -30.13 10.32 29.06
C ILE A 180 -30.67 8.93 28.74
N ALA A 181 -31.88 8.58 29.17
CA ALA A 181 -32.50 7.29 28.88
C ALA A 181 -32.74 7.07 27.37
N GLU A 182 -33.23 8.10 26.67
CA GLU A 182 -33.44 8.07 25.22
C GLU A 182 -32.13 7.86 24.45
N LEU A 183 -31.10 8.68 24.73
CA LEU A 183 -29.81 8.57 24.08
C LEU A 183 -29.07 7.26 24.41
N THR A 184 -29.30 6.71 25.61
CA THR A 184 -28.76 5.40 26.00
C THR A 184 -29.40 4.31 25.15
N THR A 185 -30.72 4.36 24.99
CA THR A 185 -31.47 3.42 24.15
C THR A 185 -31.01 3.49 22.68
N GLU A 186 -30.84 4.70 22.13
CA GLU A 186 -30.31 4.88 20.77
C GLU A 186 -28.90 4.30 20.61
N ARG A 187 -28.04 4.46 21.61
CA ARG A 187 -26.67 3.93 21.59
C ARG A 187 -26.69 2.41 21.61
N GLU A 188 -27.50 1.82 22.48
CA GLU A 188 -27.69 0.37 22.57
C GLU A 188 -28.23 -0.22 21.26
N GLN A 189 -29.19 0.44 20.61
CA GLN A 189 -29.68 0.03 19.30
C GLN A 189 -28.59 0.08 18.22
N ALA A 190 -27.76 1.13 18.20
CA ALA A 190 -26.65 1.24 17.27
C ALA A 190 -25.60 0.15 17.50
N MET A 191 -25.28 -0.15 18.77
CA MET A 191 -24.37 -1.24 19.14
C MET A 191 -24.94 -2.62 18.76
N ALA A 192 -26.22 -2.88 19.02
CA ALA A 192 -26.85 -4.14 18.61
C ALA A 192 -26.93 -4.33 17.08
N GLN A 193 -26.99 -3.24 16.30
CA GLN A 193 -26.84 -3.31 14.85
C GLN A 193 -25.38 -3.60 14.45
N PHE A 194 -24.41 -2.97 15.13
CA PHE A 194 -23.00 -3.21 14.91
C PHE A 194 -22.64 -4.68 15.18
N ASP A 195 -23.10 -5.25 16.29
CA ASP A 195 -22.81 -6.63 16.67
C ASP A 195 -23.37 -7.63 15.64
N ARG A 196 -24.59 -7.41 15.15
CA ARG A 196 -25.17 -8.23 14.06
C ARG A 196 -24.36 -8.17 12.77
N LEU A 197 -23.89 -6.97 12.39
CA LEU A 197 -23.03 -6.81 11.22
C LEU A 197 -21.65 -7.45 11.43
N ASN A 198 -21.12 -7.40 12.64
CA ASN A 198 -19.87 -8.05 13.01
C ASN A 198 -19.98 -9.57 12.88
N GLU A 199 -21.08 -10.17 13.35
CA GLU A 199 -21.37 -11.60 13.18
C GLU A 199 -21.51 -11.99 11.70
N GLN A 200 -22.25 -11.20 10.91
CA GLN A 200 -22.37 -11.43 9.46
C GLN A 200 -21.03 -11.33 8.75
N SER A 201 -20.20 -10.35 9.11
CA SER A 201 -18.84 -10.19 8.59
C SER A 201 -17.98 -11.39 8.95
N ALA A 202 -18.00 -11.84 10.20
CA ALA A 202 -17.24 -13.01 10.66
C ALA A 202 -17.63 -14.29 9.90
N ALA A 203 -18.93 -14.54 9.74
CA ALA A 203 -19.43 -15.69 8.99
C ALA A 203 -18.99 -15.63 7.50
N ALA A 204 -19.07 -14.45 6.88
CA ALA A 204 -18.62 -14.26 5.50
C ALA A 204 -17.12 -14.51 5.33
N HIS A 205 -16.28 -14.08 6.28
CA HIS A 205 -14.85 -14.35 6.26
C HIS A 205 -14.55 -15.85 6.39
N GLU A 206 -15.28 -16.57 7.25
CA GLU A 206 -15.10 -18.02 7.40
C GLU A 206 -15.48 -18.77 6.11
N GLU A 207 -16.58 -18.39 5.47
CA GLU A 207 -16.97 -18.97 4.17
C GLU A 207 -15.93 -18.70 3.08
N ILE A 208 -15.39 -17.48 3.03
CA ILE A 208 -14.33 -17.12 2.09
C ILE A 208 -13.06 -17.94 2.35
N ALA A 209 -12.65 -18.09 3.61
CA ALA A 209 -11.42 -18.77 4.00
C ALA A 209 -11.42 -20.28 3.69
N ARG A 210 -12.61 -20.91 3.58
CA ARG A 210 -12.75 -22.32 3.20
C ARG A 210 -12.43 -22.59 1.73
N ILE A 211 -12.50 -21.57 0.87
CA ILE A 211 -12.22 -21.72 -0.55
C ILE A 211 -10.71 -21.63 -0.77
N THR A 212 -10.09 -22.77 -1.07
CA THR A 212 -8.64 -22.89 -1.25
C THR A 212 -8.30 -23.48 -2.61
N ALA A 213 -7.09 -23.21 -3.09
CA ALA A 213 -6.51 -23.90 -4.24
C ALA A 213 -5.19 -24.56 -3.86
N THR A 214 -5.04 -25.81 -4.31
CA THR A 214 -3.85 -26.63 -4.07
C THR A 214 -2.86 -26.40 -5.21
N PHE A 215 -1.67 -25.93 -4.88
CA PHE A 215 -0.59 -25.73 -5.82
C PHE A 215 0.59 -26.64 -5.49
N GLU A 216 1.18 -27.24 -6.53
CA GLU A 216 2.41 -28.01 -6.42
C GLU A 216 3.62 -27.16 -6.79
N ASP A 217 4.65 -27.17 -5.96
CA ASP A 217 5.94 -26.57 -6.26
C ASP A 217 6.79 -27.47 -7.18
N VAL A 218 7.95 -26.97 -7.60
CA VAL A 218 8.85 -27.71 -8.50
C VAL A 218 9.50 -28.94 -7.85
N ALA A 219 9.55 -29.00 -6.53
CA ALA A 219 10.09 -30.12 -5.74
C ALA A 219 9.01 -31.18 -5.42
N GLY A 220 7.76 -30.97 -5.85
CA GLY A 220 6.63 -31.88 -5.60
C GLY A 220 5.91 -31.60 -4.28
N GLY A 221 6.28 -30.54 -3.54
CA GLY A 221 5.55 -30.10 -2.37
C GLY A 221 4.19 -29.52 -2.77
N SER A 222 3.13 -29.91 -2.06
CA SER A 222 1.79 -29.34 -2.28
C SER A 222 1.47 -28.33 -1.17
N LYS A 223 0.90 -27.19 -1.56
CA LYS A 223 0.44 -26.15 -0.65
C LYS A 223 -0.98 -25.73 -0.99
N ASP A 224 -1.85 -25.77 0.02
CA ASP A 224 -3.17 -25.16 -0.05
C ASP A 224 -3.06 -23.68 0.28
N ILE A 225 -3.58 -22.84 -0.62
CA ILE A 225 -3.58 -21.39 -0.49
C ILE A 225 -5.03 -20.92 -0.53
N ALA A 226 -5.46 -20.18 0.49
CA ALA A 226 -6.78 -19.58 0.51
C ALA A 226 -6.91 -18.54 -0.60
N LEU A 227 -8.00 -18.56 -1.36
CA LEU A 227 -8.16 -17.63 -2.48
C LEU A 227 -8.24 -16.17 -2.03
N SER A 228 -8.68 -15.92 -0.79
CA SER A 228 -8.65 -14.58 -0.17
C SER A 228 -7.25 -14.02 0.08
N GLU A 229 -6.24 -14.89 0.13
CA GLU A 229 -4.85 -14.49 0.26
C GLU A 229 -4.23 -14.17 -1.11
N ILE A 230 -4.86 -14.54 -2.23
CA ILE A 230 -4.32 -14.31 -3.57
C ILE A 230 -4.76 -12.92 -4.05
N ILE A 231 -3.79 -12.02 -4.24
CA ILE A 231 -4.01 -10.68 -4.80
C ILE A 231 -4.11 -10.76 -6.32
N ALA A 232 -3.18 -11.49 -6.95
CA ALA A 232 -3.13 -11.62 -8.39
C ALA A 232 -2.62 -12.99 -8.80
N LEU A 233 -3.16 -13.49 -9.91
CA LEU A 233 -2.77 -14.76 -10.50
C LEU A 233 -2.46 -14.56 -11.97
N GLN A 234 -1.29 -15.02 -12.38
CA GLN A 234 -0.77 -14.86 -13.73
C GLN A 234 -0.20 -16.18 -14.25
N ARG A 235 -0.31 -16.40 -15.56
CA ARG A 235 0.41 -17.45 -16.30
C ARG A 235 1.33 -16.81 -17.33
N PRO A 236 2.49 -16.26 -16.93
CA PRO A 236 3.32 -15.44 -17.82
C PRO A 236 3.79 -16.15 -19.09
N ASN A 237 3.87 -17.49 -19.05
CA ASN A 237 4.32 -18.33 -20.16
C ASN A 237 3.22 -18.58 -21.22
N ASP A 238 1.95 -18.47 -20.84
CA ASP A 238 0.79 -18.66 -21.73
C ASP A 238 0.18 -17.30 -22.20
N MET A 239 0.73 -16.18 -21.70
CA MET A 239 0.28 -14.86 -22.08
C MET A 239 0.78 -14.45 -23.47
N SER A 240 -0.15 -14.03 -24.32
CA SER A 240 0.18 -13.28 -25.54
C SER A 240 0.83 -11.93 -25.20
N PHE A 241 1.52 -11.32 -26.17
CA PHE A 241 2.10 -9.98 -25.98
C PHE A 241 1.06 -8.94 -25.52
N LEU A 242 -0.15 -8.98 -26.09
CA LEU A 242 -1.24 -8.07 -25.71
C LEU A 242 -1.69 -8.31 -24.26
N ALA A 243 -1.77 -9.57 -23.82
CA ALA A 243 -2.09 -9.91 -22.44
C ALA A 243 -0.99 -9.42 -21.48
N LYS A 244 0.30 -9.54 -21.85
CA LYS A 244 1.42 -9.00 -21.05
C LYS A 244 1.34 -7.47 -20.93
N CYS A 245 1.01 -6.76 -22.02
CA CYS A 245 0.79 -5.31 -21.98
C CYS A 245 -0.38 -4.93 -21.07
N GLY A 246 -1.48 -5.68 -21.10
CA GLY A 246 -2.63 -5.47 -20.21
C GLY A 246 -2.26 -5.64 -18.74
N ALA A 247 -1.58 -6.75 -18.40
CA ALA A 247 -1.11 -7.01 -17.04
C ALA A 247 -0.09 -5.96 -16.56
N TYR A 248 0.78 -5.47 -17.44
CA TYR A 248 1.70 -4.38 -17.13
C TYR A 248 0.95 -3.09 -16.74
N LEU A 249 -0.04 -2.68 -17.54
CA LEU A 249 -0.85 -1.50 -17.25
C LEU A 249 -1.65 -1.63 -15.96
N GLU A 250 -2.14 -2.84 -15.67
CA GLU A 250 -2.84 -3.13 -14.41
C GLU A 250 -1.91 -2.98 -13.20
N ARG A 251 -0.68 -3.50 -13.26
CA ARG A 251 0.33 -3.30 -12.19
C ARG A 251 0.70 -1.83 -12.00
N VAL A 252 0.84 -1.07 -13.09
CA VAL A 252 1.10 0.38 -13.01
C VAL A 252 -0.08 1.12 -12.37
N ARG A 253 -1.31 0.74 -12.73
CA ARG A 253 -2.53 1.30 -12.12
C ARG A 253 -2.57 1.02 -10.62
N GLU A 254 -2.36 -0.24 -10.22
CA GLU A 254 -2.30 -0.66 -8.82
C GLU A 254 -1.24 0.14 -8.05
N LEU A 255 -0.03 0.26 -8.60
CA LEU A 255 1.04 1.05 -7.99
C LEU A 255 0.63 2.52 -7.73
N LEU A 256 -0.11 3.13 -8.65
CA LEU A 256 -0.44 4.56 -8.56
C LEU A 256 -1.70 4.86 -7.75
N LEU A 257 -2.65 3.92 -7.70
CA LEU A 257 -4.01 4.17 -7.20
C LEU A 257 -4.38 3.37 -5.95
N ASP A 258 -3.71 2.25 -5.68
CA ASP A 258 -4.08 1.39 -4.56
C ASP A 258 -3.34 1.79 -3.28
N ASP A 259 -3.78 1.23 -2.16
CA ASP A 259 -3.17 1.42 -0.85
C ASP A 259 -1.89 0.58 -0.68
N PRO A 260 -0.94 1.03 0.15
CA PRO A 260 0.25 0.25 0.46
C PRO A 260 -0.10 -1.00 1.28
N ARG A 261 0.67 -2.06 1.06
CA ARG A 261 0.57 -3.36 1.73
C ARG A 261 1.93 -3.75 2.33
N GLU A 262 1.96 -4.76 3.19
CA GLU A 262 3.20 -5.32 3.78
C GLU A 262 4.17 -4.24 4.29
N SER A 263 3.72 -3.38 5.21
CA SER A 263 4.55 -2.30 5.77
C SER A 263 5.19 -1.37 4.72
N ASN A 264 4.48 -1.09 3.63
CA ASN A 264 4.92 -0.29 2.47
C ASN A 264 6.00 -0.96 1.59
N THR A 265 6.16 -2.29 1.65
CA THR A 265 7.03 -3.03 0.71
C THR A 265 6.30 -3.50 -0.54
N GLU A 266 4.97 -3.62 -0.49
CA GLU A 266 4.12 -4.02 -1.62
C GLU A 266 2.89 -3.10 -1.73
N GLY A 267 2.07 -3.26 -2.78
CA GLY A 267 0.88 -2.45 -3.00
C GLY A 267 1.14 -1.08 -3.65
N GLY A 268 0.21 -0.15 -3.48
CA GLY A 268 0.23 1.14 -4.15
C GLY A 268 0.80 2.31 -3.32
N LEU A 269 1.01 3.43 -4.00
CA LEU A 269 1.66 4.65 -3.51
C LEU A 269 0.67 5.82 -3.37
N PHE A 270 -0.63 5.57 -3.60
CA PHE A 270 -1.63 6.63 -3.73
C PHE A 270 -1.69 7.55 -2.50
N PRO A 271 -1.77 7.05 -1.24
CA PRO A 271 -1.83 7.93 -0.07
C PRO A 271 -0.60 8.82 0.09
N ALA A 272 0.59 8.33 -0.27
CA ALA A 272 1.83 9.09 -0.18
C ALA A 272 1.90 10.21 -1.23
N ILE A 273 1.48 9.92 -2.46
CA ILE A 273 1.38 10.91 -3.55
C ILE A 273 0.35 11.97 -3.17
N PHE A 274 -0.84 11.54 -2.76
CA PHE A 274 -1.92 12.45 -2.37
C PHE A 274 -1.52 13.34 -1.20
N GLY A 275 -0.94 12.77 -0.14
CA GLY A 275 -0.48 13.52 1.02
C GLY A 275 0.58 14.56 0.66
N THR A 276 1.54 14.20 -0.20
CA THR A 276 2.57 15.12 -0.68
C THR A 276 1.98 16.27 -1.50
N VAL A 277 1.11 15.95 -2.46
CA VAL A 277 0.44 16.96 -3.30
C VAL A 277 -0.42 17.88 -2.45
N MET A 278 -1.20 17.33 -1.53
CA MET A 278 -2.05 18.10 -0.62
C MET A 278 -1.22 19.04 0.27
N MET A 279 -0.11 18.56 0.82
CA MET A 279 0.80 19.39 1.63
C MET A 279 1.38 20.55 0.82
N VAL A 280 1.87 20.28 -0.40
CA VAL A 280 2.40 21.33 -1.29
C VAL A 280 1.30 22.32 -1.68
N LEU A 281 0.10 21.84 -2.01
CA LEU A 281 -1.04 22.67 -2.39
C LEU A 281 -1.46 23.59 -1.23
N LEU A 282 -1.68 23.02 -0.04
CA LEU A 282 -2.04 23.77 1.16
C LEU A 282 -0.95 24.80 1.50
N MET A 283 0.32 24.37 1.53
CA MET A 283 1.43 25.28 1.77
C MET A 283 1.47 26.42 0.75
N SER A 284 1.23 26.12 -0.54
CA SER A 284 1.24 27.13 -1.59
C SER A 284 0.06 28.11 -1.44
N VAL A 285 -1.15 27.61 -1.20
CA VAL A 285 -2.36 28.44 -1.02
C VAL A 285 -2.22 29.37 0.17
N PHE A 286 -1.59 28.93 1.27
CA PHE A 286 -1.42 29.78 2.46
C PHE A 286 -0.13 30.59 2.46
N SER A 287 0.97 30.11 1.90
CA SER A 287 2.26 30.80 2.00
C SER A 287 2.49 31.76 0.84
N LEU A 288 2.06 31.41 -0.37
CA LEU A 288 2.33 32.21 -1.57
C LEU A 288 1.59 33.55 -1.54
N PRO A 289 0.27 33.64 -1.28
CA PRO A 289 -0.41 34.93 -1.26
C PRO A 289 0.15 35.87 -0.20
N PHE A 290 0.37 35.38 1.01
CA PHE A 290 0.93 36.18 2.10
C PHE A 290 2.38 36.60 1.83
N GLY A 291 3.19 35.70 1.27
CA GLY A 291 4.57 36.01 0.87
C GLY A 291 4.63 37.07 -0.23
N VAL A 292 3.78 36.97 -1.25
CA VAL A 292 3.70 37.94 -2.35
C VAL A 292 3.21 39.30 -1.84
N VAL A 293 2.14 39.33 -1.04
CA VAL A 293 1.61 40.58 -0.46
C VAL A 293 2.66 41.24 0.43
N ALA A 294 3.34 40.48 1.30
CA ALA A 294 4.40 41.00 2.15
C ALA A 294 5.57 41.55 1.31
N ALA A 295 5.98 40.86 0.25
CA ALA A 295 7.05 41.30 -0.64
C ALA A 295 6.69 42.59 -1.39
N ILE A 296 5.47 42.70 -1.94
CA ILE A 296 4.98 43.91 -2.61
C ILE A 296 4.91 45.07 -1.61
N TYR A 297 4.33 44.84 -0.42
CA TYR A 297 4.22 45.89 0.60
C TYR A 297 5.58 46.40 1.04
N LEU A 298 6.52 45.50 1.39
CA LEU A 298 7.85 45.86 1.86
C LEU A 298 8.72 46.55 0.79
N ARG A 299 8.43 46.33 -0.49
CA ARG A 299 9.22 46.87 -1.60
C ARG A 299 8.66 48.15 -2.18
N GLU A 300 7.33 48.26 -2.30
CA GLU A 300 6.68 49.36 -3.00
C GLU A 300 6.05 50.39 -2.05
N TYR A 301 5.50 49.95 -0.91
CA TYR A 301 4.69 50.80 -0.04
C TYR A 301 5.35 51.15 1.29
N ALA A 302 6.21 50.28 1.81
CA ALA A 302 6.83 50.46 3.10
C ALA A 302 7.88 51.57 3.05
N LYS A 303 7.67 52.62 3.84
CA LYS A 303 8.66 53.68 4.03
C LYS A 303 9.84 53.17 4.84
N ASP A 304 11.04 53.70 4.57
CA ASP A 304 12.23 53.38 5.35
C ASP A 304 12.07 53.86 6.79
N GLY A 305 11.95 52.89 7.70
CA GLY A 305 11.72 53.12 9.12
C GLY A 305 12.19 51.95 9.97
N LEU A 306 12.19 52.15 11.29
CA LEU A 306 12.72 51.17 12.24
C LEU A 306 11.98 49.83 12.18
N LEU A 307 10.65 49.87 11.99
CA LEU A 307 9.81 48.68 11.82
C LEU A 307 10.16 47.90 10.54
N THR A 308 10.25 48.58 9.38
CA THR A 308 10.60 47.97 8.09
C THR A 308 11.99 47.31 8.15
N ARG A 309 12.94 47.95 8.84
CA ARG A 309 14.30 47.42 9.04
C ARG A 309 14.30 46.18 9.94
N MET A 310 13.52 46.18 11.02
CA MET A 310 13.34 45.01 11.90
C MET A 310 12.75 43.82 11.14
N VAL A 311 11.67 44.04 10.37
CA VAL A 311 11.03 42.98 9.58
C VAL A 311 12.01 42.39 8.56
N ARG A 312 12.79 43.23 7.87
CA ARG A 312 13.79 42.75 6.90
C ARG A 312 14.88 41.89 7.56
N ILE A 313 15.35 42.28 8.75
CA ILE A 313 16.30 41.47 9.52
C ILE A 313 15.66 40.13 9.92
N ALA A 314 14.43 40.15 10.42
CA ALA A 314 13.71 38.95 10.82
C ALA A 314 13.52 37.99 9.64
N VAL A 315 13.10 38.46 8.47
CA VAL A 315 12.93 37.64 7.26
C VAL A 315 14.26 37.03 6.81
N ASN A 316 15.35 37.81 6.79
CA ASN A 316 16.67 37.30 6.44
C ASN A 316 17.17 36.24 7.42
N ASN A 317 16.97 36.46 8.72
CA ASN A 317 17.32 35.47 9.73
C ASN A 317 16.46 34.21 9.60
N LEU A 318 15.15 34.36 9.39
CA LEU A 318 14.23 33.24 9.21
C LEU A 318 14.61 32.38 7.99
N ALA A 319 15.04 33.01 6.90
CA ALA A 319 15.51 32.29 5.70
C ALA A 319 16.83 31.52 5.94
N GLY A 320 17.63 31.93 6.93
CA GLY A 320 18.91 31.30 7.28
C GLY A 320 18.81 30.20 8.35
N VAL A 321 17.67 30.04 9.02
CA VAL A 321 17.49 29.01 10.06
C VAL A 321 17.36 27.62 9.41
N PRO A 322 18.09 26.61 9.89
CA PRO A 322 17.96 25.24 9.40
C PRO A 322 16.54 24.68 9.59
N SER A 323 16.03 23.95 8.60
CA SER A 323 14.66 23.39 8.62
C SER A 323 14.36 22.50 9.83
N ILE A 324 15.36 21.78 10.35
CA ILE A 324 15.21 20.93 11.54
C ILE A 324 14.83 21.73 12.80
N VAL A 325 15.33 22.96 12.92
CA VAL A 325 15.02 23.83 14.06
C VAL A 325 13.55 24.23 14.03
N TYR A 326 13.01 24.56 12.84
CA TYR A 326 11.58 24.83 12.69
C TYR A 326 10.72 23.60 12.98
N GLY A 327 11.17 22.41 12.59
CA GLY A 327 10.47 21.16 12.89
C GLY A 327 10.34 20.91 14.39
N VAL A 328 11.44 20.99 15.13
CA VAL A 328 11.45 20.77 16.59
C VAL A 328 10.70 21.88 17.33
N PHE A 329 10.88 23.14 16.93
CA PHE A 329 10.11 24.26 17.49
C PHE A 329 8.61 24.07 17.26
N GLY A 330 8.20 23.68 16.06
CA GLY A 330 6.80 23.46 15.71
C GLY A 330 6.15 22.38 16.57
N LEU A 331 6.84 21.24 16.75
CA LEU A 331 6.39 20.18 17.65
C LEU A 331 6.24 20.69 19.09
N GLY A 332 7.27 21.34 19.63
CA GLY A 332 7.26 21.85 21.01
C GLY A 332 6.16 22.88 21.26
N PHE A 333 6.04 23.87 20.36
CA PHE A 333 5.13 24.99 20.53
C PHE A 333 3.68 24.62 20.21
N PHE A 334 3.41 24.03 19.04
CA PHE A 334 2.04 23.77 18.60
C PHE A 334 1.44 22.50 19.22
N VAL A 335 2.22 21.43 19.38
CA VAL A 335 1.68 20.16 19.90
C VAL A 335 1.70 20.18 21.43
N TYR A 336 2.88 20.34 22.03
CA TYR A 336 2.99 20.24 23.50
C TYR A 336 2.54 21.50 24.23
N GLY A 337 2.80 22.69 23.68
CA GLY A 337 2.38 23.96 24.29
C GLY A 337 0.89 24.26 24.07
N ILE A 338 0.56 24.69 22.85
CA ILE A 338 -0.78 25.16 22.50
C ILE A 338 -1.79 24.00 22.47
N GLY A 339 -1.47 22.89 21.80
CA GLY A 339 -2.37 21.74 21.62
C GLY A 339 -2.88 21.17 22.95
N GLY A 340 -1.96 20.86 23.88
CA GLY A 340 -2.33 20.37 25.21
C GLY A 340 -3.21 21.35 26.02
N SER A 341 -3.03 22.65 25.81
CA SER A 341 -3.82 23.69 26.48
C SER A 341 -5.22 23.86 25.86
N ILE A 342 -5.36 23.69 24.54
CA ILE A 342 -6.65 23.76 23.84
C ILE A 342 -7.53 22.55 24.18
N ASP A 343 -6.96 21.35 24.17
CA ASP A 343 -7.72 20.13 24.45
C ASP A 343 -8.28 20.12 25.86
N SER A 344 -7.51 20.61 26.84
CA SER A 344 -7.97 20.76 28.22
C SER A 344 -9.04 21.84 28.42
N LEU A 345 -9.03 22.91 27.62
CA LEU A 345 -9.99 24.01 27.73
C LEU A 345 -11.33 23.71 27.04
N PHE A 346 -11.30 23.02 25.88
CA PHE A 346 -12.48 22.82 25.04
C PHE A 346 -13.06 21.41 25.07
N PHE A 347 -12.28 20.40 25.45
CA PHE A 347 -12.72 19.00 25.48
C PHE A 347 -12.30 18.26 26.77
N PRO A 348 -12.55 18.81 27.98
CA PRO A 348 -12.16 18.16 29.23
C PRO A 348 -12.77 16.76 29.38
N GLU A 349 -13.93 16.52 28.77
CA GLU A 349 -14.62 15.23 28.76
C GLU A 349 -13.97 14.12 27.90
N ARG A 350 -12.97 14.46 27.07
CA ARG A 350 -12.22 13.50 26.23
C ARG A 350 -10.86 13.13 26.83
N LEU A 351 -10.46 13.81 27.91
CA LEU A 351 -9.20 13.50 28.58
C LEU A 351 -9.31 12.14 29.30
N PRO A 352 -8.25 11.32 29.28
CA PRO A 352 -8.22 10.12 30.09
C PRO A 352 -8.42 10.51 31.55
N THR A 353 -9.43 9.92 32.21
CA THR A 353 -9.59 10.05 33.65
C THR A 353 -8.33 9.50 34.34
N PRO A 354 -7.77 10.20 35.34
CA PRO A 354 -6.58 9.74 36.05
C PRO A 354 -6.78 8.40 36.75
#